data_AF-A0A4Y9IUG5-F1
#
_entry.id   AF-A0A4Y9IUG5-F1
#
_cell.length_a   1.000
_cell.length_b   1.000
_cell.length_c   1.000
_cell.angle_alpha   90.00
_cell.angle_beta   90.00
_cell.angle_gamma   90.00
#
_symmetry.space_group_name_H-M   'P 1'
#
loop_
_entity.id
_entity.type
_entity.pdbx_description
1 polymer ?
#
loop_
_entity_poly.entity_id
_entity_poly.type
_entity_poly.pdbx_seq_one_letter_code
_entity_poly.pdbx_strand_id
1 'polypeptide(L)' 'MNRILKNWDFARIVRLLLGILMAIYSMISQNYIFLVFGGWLLFQAIMNISCCGSGECYTDTKHKENIYGDQIKKYKPD' A
#
# COMPACT_ATOMS: atom_id res chain seq x y z
N MET A 1 -12.03 -8.01 -15.95
CA MET A 1 -12.76 -8.28 -14.70
C MET A 1 -11.88 -8.76 -13.53
N ASN A 2 -10.60 -9.12 -13.73
CA ASN A 2 -9.70 -9.60 -12.66
C ASN A 2 -8.57 -8.60 -12.36
N ARG A 3 -8.88 -7.33 -12.10
CA ARG A 3 -7.85 -6.32 -11.76
C ARG A 3 -7.93 -5.89 -10.30
N ILE A 4 -9.12 -5.98 -9.71
CA ILE A 4 -9.41 -5.68 -8.30
C ILE A 4 -8.78 -6.74 -7.37
N LEU A 5 -8.63 -7.98 -7.84
CA LEU A 5 -7.99 -9.09 -7.11
C LEU A 5 -6.51 -9.31 -7.46
N LYS A 6 -5.97 -8.59 -8.48
CA LYS A 6 -4.63 -8.88 -9.04
C LYS A 6 -3.49 -8.10 -8.37
N ASN A 7 -3.82 -7.09 -7.56
CA ASN A 7 -2.88 -6.28 -6.79
C ASN A 7 -3.35 -6.17 -5.33
N TRP A 8 -3.74 -7.29 -4.72
CA TRP A 8 -3.83 -7.31 -3.26
C TRP A 8 -2.40 -7.30 -2.72
N ASP A 9 -1.91 -6.10 -2.39
CA ASP A 9 -0.65 -5.95 -1.70
C ASP A 9 -0.66 -6.81 -0.44
N PHE A 10 0.36 -7.65 -0.26
CA PHE A 10 0.51 -8.49 0.92
C PHE A 10 0.33 -7.68 2.23
N ALA A 11 0.79 -6.43 2.22
CA ALA A 11 0.60 -5.47 3.31
C ALA A 11 -0.87 -5.17 3.62
N ARG A 12 -1.77 -5.15 2.63
CA ARG A 12 -3.22 -4.94 2.81
C ARG A 12 -3.87 -6.12 3.54
N ILE A 13 -3.47 -7.36 3.19
CA ILE A 13 -3.95 -8.58 3.86
C ILE A 13 -3.52 -8.58 5.33
N VAL A 14 -2.24 -8.31 5.57
CA VAL A 14 -1.68 -8.29 6.93
C VAL A 14 -2.38 -7.26 7.81
N ARG A 15 -2.62 -6.03 7.31
CA ARG A 15 -3.35 -4.99 8.05
C ARG A 15 -4.80 -5.38 8.34
N LEU A 16 -5.48 -6.02 7.39
CA LEU A 16 -6.86 -6.47 7.55
C LEU A 16 -6.95 -7.56 8.63
N LEU A 17 -6.05 -8.54 8.60
CA LEU A 17 -5.98 -9.58 9.63
C LEU A 17 -5.66 -9.00 11.01
N LEU A 18 -4.65 -8.13 11.12
CA LEU A 18 -4.30 -7.47 12.38
C LEU A 18 -5.45 -6.62 12.93
N GLY A 19 -6.15 -5.86 12.08
CA GLY A 19 -7.29 -5.05 12.48
C GLY A 19 -8.44 -5.90 13.04
N ILE A 20 -8.75 -7.04 12.41
CA ILE A 20 -9.77 -7.98 12.91
C ILE A 20 -9.35 -8.58 14.25
N LEU A 21 -8.10 -9.05 14.37
CA LEU A 21 -7.59 -9.64 15.60
C LEU A 21 -7.60 -8.63 16.76
N MET A 22 -7.21 -7.38 16.50
CA MET A 22 -7.27 -6.31 17.49
C MET A 22 -8.70 -5.95 17.88
N ALA A 23 -9.65 -5.95 16.93
CA ALA A 23 -11.06 -5.72 17.23
C ALA A 23 -11.63 -6.81 18.15
N ILE A 24 -11.33 -8.08 17.87
CA ILE A 24 -11.73 -9.21 18.73
C ILE A 24 -11.06 -9.11 20.11
N TYR A 25 -9.76 -8.84 20.15
CA TYR A 25 -9.02 -8.69 21.40
C TYR A 25 -9.55 -7.53 22.26
N SER A 26 -9.96 -6.44 21.62
CA SER A 26 -10.56 -5.30 22.31
C SER A 26 -11.85 -5.66 23.03
N MET A 27 -12.65 -6.59 22.48
CA MET A 27 -13.88 -7.06 23.15
C MET A 27 -13.55 -7.87 24.40
N ILE A 28 -12.51 -8.72 24.34
CA ILE A 28 -12.07 -9.55 25.47
C ILE A 28 -11.46 -8.68 26.57
N SER A 29 -10.60 -7.72 26.20
CA SER A 29 -9.90 -6.86 27.14
C SER A 29 -10.75 -5.69 27.66
N GLN A 30 -11.95 -5.44 27.10
CA GLN A 30 -12.81 -4.27 27.34
C GLN A 30 -12.10 -2.91 27.24
N ASN A 31 -10.94 -2.86 26.57
CA ASN A 31 -10.13 -1.67 26.43
C ASN A 31 -10.43 -0.97 25.11
N TYR A 32 -11.22 0.11 25.17
CA TYR A 32 -11.67 0.88 24.00
C TYR A 32 -10.54 1.43 23.12
N ILE A 33 -9.34 1.63 23.68
CA ILE A 33 -8.16 2.07 22.92
C ILE A 33 -7.80 1.08 21.82
N PHE A 34 -7.89 -0.23 22.08
CA PHE A 34 -7.63 -1.25 21.07
C PHE A 34 -8.71 -1.29 19.99
N LEU A 35 -9.95 -0.94 20.33
CA LEU A 35 -11.04 -0.80 19.36
C LEU A 35 -10.76 0.34 18.37
N VAL A 36 -10.34 1.49 18.89
CA VAL A 36 -10.00 2.66 18.06
C VAL A 36 -8.81 2.35 17.15
N PHE A 37 -7.75 1.73 17.69
CA PHE A 37 -6.59 1.33 16.90
C PHE A 37 -6.91 0.24 15.86
N GLY A 38 -7.71 -0.77 16.23
CA GLY A 38 -8.17 -1.81 15.31
C GLY A 38 -9.03 -1.23 14.19
N GLY A 39 -9.96 -0.32 14.53
CA GLY A 39 -10.77 0.42 13.56
C GLY A 39 -9.93 1.26 12.60
N TRP A 40 -8.90 1.94 13.09
CA TRP A 40 -7.97 2.70 12.27
C TRP A 40 -7.17 1.82 11.29
N LEU A 41 -6.73 0.64 11.71
CA LEU A 41 -6.05 -0.33 10.84
C LEU A 41 -6.98 -0.88 9.76
N LEU A 42 -8.23 -1.20 10.12
CA LEU A 42 -9.25 -1.66 9.17
C LEU A 42 -9.59 -0.58 8.15
N PHE A 43 -9.74 0.68 8.59
CA PHE A 43 -9.99 1.81 7.72
C PHE A 43 -8.86 2.00 6.69
N GLN A 44 -7.59 1.95 7.14
CA GLN A 44 -6.43 1.97 6.25
C GLN A 44 -6.42 0.81 5.25
N ALA A 45 -6.78 -0.41 5.70
CA ALA A 45 -6.85 -1.58 4.82
C ALA A 45 -7.97 -1.47 3.77
N ILE A 46 -9.13 -0.91 4.13
CA ILE A 46 -10.24 -0.70 3.20
C ILE A 46 -9.88 0.37 2.17
N MET A 47 -9.41 1.52 2.64
CA MET A 47 -9.06 2.66 1.79
C MET A 47 -7.76 2.43 1.00
N ASN A 48 -6.98 1.40 1.34
CA ASN A 48 -5.63 1.16 0.83
C ASN A 48 -4.70 2.38 1.02
N ILE A 49 -4.99 3.21 2.03
CA ILE A 49 -4.20 4.38 2.40
C ILE A 49 -3.30 3.94 3.54
N SER A 50 -2.00 4.17 3.41
CA SER A 50 -1.07 3.95 4.51
C SER A 50 -0.44 5.27 4.95
N CYS A 51 -0.23 5.42 6.26
CA CYS A 51 0.35 6.61 6.89
C CYS A 51 1.69 7.06 6.25
N CYS A 52 2.44 6.11 5.66
CA CYS A 52 3.73 6.37 5.00
C CYS A 52 3.76 5.93 3.53
N GLY A 53 2.63 5.75 2.85
CA GLY A 53 2.61 5.15 1.52
C GLY A 53 1.33 5.48 0.77
N SER A 54 1.28 6.72 0.29
CA SER A 54 0.29 7.23 -0.66
C SER A 54 0.93 8.33 -1.54
N GLY A 55 2.18 8.12 -1.95
CA GLY A 55 2.92 8.99 -2.86
C GLY A 55 3.84 8.26 -3.83
N GLU A 56 3.87 6.93 -3.81
CA GLU A 56 4.65 6.17 -4.77
C GLU A 56 3.88 6.16 -6.10
N CYS A 57 4.25 7.09 -6.99
CA CYS A 57 4.09 6.85 -8.42
C CYS A 57 4.79 5.54 -8.74
N TYR A 58 4.06 4.41 -8.69
CA TYR A 58 4.54 3.13 -9.19
C TYR A 58 4.77 3.27 -10.69
N THR A 59 5.99 3.66 -11.08
CA THR A 59 6.48 3.39 -12.42
C THR A 59 6.63 1.89 -12.54
N ASP A 60 5.85 1.30 -13.45
CA ASP A 60 6.00 -0.08 -13.90
C ASP A 60 7.50 -0.35 -14.14
N THR A 61 8.08 -1.26 -13.36
CA THR A 61 9.51 -1.63 -13.43
C THR A 61 9.85 -2.45 -14.65
N LYS A 62 8.91 -2.65 -15.59
CA LYS A 62 9.28 -3.15 -16.90
C LYS A 62 10.21 -2.13 -17.51
N HIS A 63 11.44 -2.58 -17.75
CA HIS A 63 12.47 -1.87 -18.47
C HIS A 63 11.85 -1.25 -19.72
N LYS A 64 11.48 0.04 -19.65
CA LYS A 64 11.05 0.78 -20.83
C LYS A 64 12.28 0.85 -21.71
N GLU A 65 12.26 0.09 -22.80
CA GLU A 65 13.19 0.30 -23.89
C GLU A 65 13.22 1.80 -24.17
N ASN A 66 14.41 2.42 -24.18
CA ASN A 66 14.55 3.86 -24.32
C ASN A 66 14.11 4.25 -25.74
N ILE A 67 12.81 4.53 -25.91
CA ILE A 67 12.20 4.84 -27.21
C ILE A 67 12.81 6.10 -27.85
N TYR A 68 13.46 6.95 -27.05
CA TYR A 68 14.12 8.18 -27.50
C TYR A 68 15.64 8.15 -27.31
N GLY A 69 16.25 6.98 -27.13
CA GLY A 69 17.71 6.86 -26.91
C GLY A 69 18.54 7.43 -28.06
N ASP A 70 17.98 7.46 -29.28
CA ASP A 70 18.57 8.06 -30.48
C ASP A 70 18.41 9.59 -30.54
N GLN A 71 17.41 10.15 -29.86
CA GLN A 71 17.08 11.58 -29.88
C GLN A 71 17.79 12.38 -28.78
N ILE A 72 18.28 11.71 -27.73
CA ILE A 72 18.93 12.38 -26.59
C ILE A 72 20.43 12.51 -26.87
N LYS A 73 20.88 13.72 -27.21
CA LYS A 73 22.32 14.03 -27.30
C LYS A 73 22.95 13.85 -25.92
N LYS A 74 23.95 12.97 -25.82
CA LYS A 74 24.69 12.71 -24.58
C LYS A 74 25.44 13.99 -24.18
N TYR A 75 25.10 14.56 -23.03
CA TYR A 75 25.80 15.73 -22.49
C TYR A 75 27.26 15.37 -22.21
N LYS A 76 28.18 16.18 -22.72
CA LYS A 76 29.63 16.06 -22.49
C LYS A 76 30.04 17.32 -21.72
N PRO A 77 30.38 17.21 -20.42
CA PRO A 77 30.96 18.34 -19.71
C PRO A 77 32.39 18.55 -20.23
N ASP A 78 32.68 19.75 -20.70
CA ASP A 78 34.04 20.23 -21.00
C ASP A 78 34.85 20.42 -19.71
#